data_AF-A0A916MR53-F1
#
_entry.id   AF-A0A916MR53-F1
#
_cell.length_a   1.000
_cell.length_b   1.000
_cell.length_c   1.000
_cell.angle_alpha   90.00
_cell.angle_beta   90.00
_cell.angle_gamma   90.00
#
_symmetry.space_group_name_H-M   'P 1'
#
loop_
_entity.id
_entity.type
_entity.pdbx_description
1 polymer ?
#
loop_
_entity_poly.entity_id
_entity_poly.type
_entity_poly.pdbx_seq_one_letter_code
_entity_poly.pdbx_strand_id
1 'polypeptide(L)'
;MSTPYDDLPIDDRLSAWLDDELPPDQRAELEAWLREHPQDAARVRLWAADRDALRARLGPVTEEPVPTRLEQLVWNHAPSVAPRGWQRLAAGIAVFVLGAAAGAGAMWRLQDGNAGSAAAGWEQRAMVAHAVYVPEVRHPVEVAVAGKTPEDARAQEEHLSRWLTKRIDRPVKLFDLRAQGFELVGGRLLPDDQGPCAQLMYQRSGESNPQRVTVYLRKPEQNTPAAFAYERHGDLGMFYWVEGSTGYALVGALPRDQLLALAESIYKQVQN
;
A
#
# COMPACT_ATOMS: atom_id res chain seq x y z
N MET A 1 5.10 -36.47 -35.62
CA MET A 1 5.85 -36.04 -34.42
C MET A 1 5.69 -34.54 -34.39
N SER A 2 4.89 -34.01 -33.46
CA SER A 2 4.76 -32.55 -33.29
C SER A 2 6.03 -32.06 -32.62
N THR A 3 6.74 -31.15 -33.28
CA THR A 3 7.95 -30.56 -32.74
C THR A 3 7.59 -29.41 -31.81
N PRO A 4 8.39 -29.11 -30.77
CA PRO A 4 8.05 -28.14 -29.72
C PRO A 4 7.85 -26.69 -30.19
N TYR A 5 8.12 -26.41 -31.47
CA TYR A 5 8.02 -25.08 -32.08
C TYR A 5 6.79 -24.91 -32.99
N ASP A 6 6.02 -25.98 -33.26
CA ASP A 6 4.89 -25.94 -34.19
C ASP A 6 3.73 -25.09 -33.65
N ASP A 7 3.59 -25.02 -32.32
CA ASP A 7 2.53 -24.28 -31.62
C ASP A 7 2.93 -22.85 -31.19
N LEU A 8 4.15 -22.42 -31.52
CA LEU A 8 4.60 -21.08 -31.13
C LEU A 8 3.99 -19.99 -32.02
N PRO A 9 3.68 -18.80 -31.45
CA PRO A 9 3.42 -17.60 -32.22
C PRO A 9 4.49 -17.38 -33.31
N ILE A 10 4.07 -16.85 -34.46
CA ILE A 10 4.97 -16.63 -35.61
C ILE A 10 6.21 -15.80 -35.23
N ASP A 11 6.06 -14.80 -34.36
CA ASP A 11 7.15 -13.94 -33.91
C ASP A 11 8.22 -14.73 -33.12
N ASP A 12 7.82 -15.69 -32.30
CA ASP A 12 8.73 -16.54 -31.53
C ASP A 12 9.49 -17.50 -32.45
N ARG A 13 8.83 -18.04 -33.49
CA ARG A 13 9.48 -18.87 -34.52
C ARG A 13 10.50 -18.07 -35.33
N LEU A 14 10.19 -16.82 -35.67
CA LEU A 14 11.12 -15.92 -36.38
C LEU A 14 12.34 -15.56 -35.53
N SER A 15 12.15 -15.34 -34.21
CA SER A 15 13.26 -15.14 -33.28
C SER A 15 14.14 -16.39 -33.16
N ALA A 16 13.54 -17.56 -32.95
CA ALA A 16 14.26 -18.83 -32.86
C ALA A 16 15.05 -19.15 -34.14
N TRP A 17 14.52 -18.79 -35.32
CA TRP A 17 15.25 -18.92 -36.58
C TRP A 17 16.46 -18.00 -36.66
N LEU A 18 16.30 -16.76 -36.22
CA LEU A 18 17.36 -15.74 -36.17
C LEU A 18 18.50 -16.15 -35.23
N ASP A 19 18.17 -16.81 -34.11
CA ASP A 19 19.10 -17.25 -33.07
C ASP A 19 19.68 -18.66 -33.29
N ASP A 20 19.36 -19.31 -34.42
CA ASP A 20 19.84 -20.65 -34.77
C ASP A 20 19.32 -21.77 -33.85
N GLU A 21 18.15 -21.58 -33.26
CA GLU A 21 17.54 -22.53 -32.31
C GLU A 21 16.52 -23.48 -32.95
N LEU A 22 16.17 -23.26 -34.22
CA LEU A 22 15.24 -24.14 -34.95
C LEU A 22 15.94 -25.40 -35.50
N PRO A 23 15.28 -26.58 -35.43
CA PRO A 23 15.73 -27.77 -36.14
C PRO A 23 15.85 -27.53 -37.66
N PRO A 24 16.78 -28.22 -38.36
CA PRO A 24 17.04 -28.01 -39.78
C PRO A 24 15.78 -28.08 -40.66
N ASP A 25 14.89 -29.02 -40.38
CA ASP A 25 13.68 -29.28 -41.15
C ASP A 25 12.70 -28.09 -41.08
N GLN A 26 12.54 -27.51 -39.89
CA GLN A 26 11.67 -26.35 -39.66
C GLN A 26 12.29 -25.04 -40.14
N ARG A 27 13.61 -24.93 -40.06
CA ARG A 27 14.33 -23.79 -40.64
C ARG A 27 14.06 -23.73 -42.15
N ALA A 28 14.15 -24.86 -42.85
CA ALA A 28 13.87 -24.90 -44.29
C ALA A 28 12.42 -24.54 -44.62
N GLU A 29 11.46 -24.99 -43.79
CA GLU A 29 10.05 -24.62 -43.91
C GLU A 29 9.83 -23.11 -43.71
N LEU A 30 10.40 -22.54 -42.66
CA LEU A 30 10.26 -21.11 -42.35
C LEU A 30 10.97 -20.22 -43.38
N GLU A 31 12.11 -20.67 -43.94
CA GLU A 31 12.78 -19.99 -45.06
C GLU A 31 11.94 -20.01 -46.33
N ALA A 32 11.19 -21.10 -46.58
CA ALA A 32 10.22 -21.14 -47.67
C ALA A 32 9.08 -20.15 -47.43
N TRP A 33 8.54 -20.13 -46.22
CA TRP A 33 7.48 -19.21 -45.82
C TRP A 33 7.92 -17.73 -45.90
N LEU A 34 9.14 -17.41 -45.47
CA LEU A 34 9.71 -16.06 -45.53
C LEU A 34 9.90 -15.56 -46.97
N ARG A 35 10.14 -16.45 -47.95
CA ARG A 35 10.17 -16.07 -49.37
C ARG A 35 8.80 -15.61 -49.88
N GLU A 36 7.73 -16.12 -49.30
CA GLU A 36 6.34 -15.77 -49.64
C GLU A 36 5.84 -14.55 -48.83
N HIS A 37 6.52 -14.18 -47.74
CA HIS A 37 6.13 -13.11 -46.81
C HIS A 37 7.22 -12.02 -46.70
N PRO A 38 7.34 -11.11 -47.70
CA PRO A 38 8.43 -10.13 -47.77
C PRO A 38 8.43 -9.08 -46.65
N GLN A 39 7.27 -8.81 -46.04
CA GLN A 39 7.16 -7.89 -44.90
C GLN A 39 7.81 -8.49 -43.65
N ASP A 40 7.57 -9.77 -43.39
CA ASP A 40 8.21 -10.50 -42.28
C ASP A 40 9.71 -10.69 -42.52
N ALA A 41 10.12 -10.96 -43.76
CA ALA A 41 11.54 -10.99 -44.12
C ALA A 41 12.23 -9.62 -43.94
N ALA A 42 11.52 -8.49 -44.13
CA ALA A 42 12.05 -7.17 -43.80
C ALA A 42 12.14 -6.95 -42.29
N ARG A 43 11.15 -7.41 -41.54
CA ARG A 43 11.10 -7.33 -40.06
C ARG A 43 12.25 -8.10 -39.41
N VAL A 44 12.48 -9.35 -39.81
CA VAL A 44 13.60 -10.17 -39.29
C VAL A 44 14.96 -9.58 -39.64
N ARG A 45 15.10 -8.94 -40.81
CA ARG A 45 16.35 -8.21 -41.16
C ARG A 45 16.63 -7.04 -40.22
N LEU A 46 15.59 -6.32 -39.77
CA LEU A 46 15.75 -5.25 -38.79
C LEU A 46 16.21 -5.81 -37.44
N TRP A 47 15.59 -6.90 -36.97
CA TRP A 47 16.00 -7.58 -35.73
C TRP A 47 17.43 -8.11 -35.81
N ALA A 48 17.84 -8.65 -36.96
CA ALA A 48 19.22 -9.08 -37.18
C ALA A 48 20.21 -7.91 -37.04
N ALA A 49 19.87 -6.74 -37.62
CA ALA A 49 20.71 -5.55 -37.51
C ALA A 49 20.82 -5.05 -36.06
N ASP A 50 19.72 -5.07 -35.30
CA ASP A 50 19.73 -4.70 -33.88
C ASP A 50 20.58 -5.67 -33.05
N ARG A 51 20.42 -6.98 -33.26
CA ARG A 51 21.23 -8.02 -32.62
C ARG A 51 22.72 -7.81 -32.90
N ASP A 52 23.08 -7.55 -34.15
CA ASP A 52 24.47 -7.35 -34.55
C ASP A 52 25.05 -6.05 -33.96
N ALA A 53 24.25 -4.99 -33.86
CA ALA A 53 24.65 -3.74 -33.19
C ALA A 53 24.89 -3.93 -31.68
N LEU A 54 24.01 -4.69 -31.00
CA LEU A 54 24.19 -5.05 -29.59
C LEU A 54 25.43 -5.91 -29.39
N ARG A 55 25.66 -6.92 -30.25
CA ARG A 55 26.84 -7.79 -30.19
C ARG A 55 28.13 -7.00 -30.41
N ALA A 56 28.14 -6.04 -31.33
CA ALA A 56 29.29 -5.18 -31.55
C ALA A 56 29.62 -4.30 -30.33
N ARG A 57 28.60 -3.80 -29.62
CA ARG A 57 28.78 -2.92 -28.46
C ARG A 57 29.10 -3.66 -27.16
N LEU A 58 28.47 -4.82 -26.95
CA LEU A 58 28.54 -5.58 -25.70
C LEU A 58 29.48 -6.79 -25.77
N GLY A 59 29.95 -7.18 -26.96
CA GLY A 59 30.92 -8.25 -27.13
C GLY A 59 32.20 -8.08 -26.29
N PRO A 60 32.75 -6.87 -26.11
CA PRO A 60 33.90 -6.70 -25.21
C PRO A 60 33.57 -7.00 -23.73
N VAL A 61 32.33 -6.78 -23.30
CA VAL A 61 31.88 -7.02 -21.92
C VAL A 61 31.80 -8.52 -21.62
N THR A 62 31.50 -9.36 -22.62
CA THR A 62 31.47 -10.82 -22.41
C THR A 62 32.85 -11.43 -22.18
N GLU A 63 33.92 -10.71 -22.54
CA GLU A 63 35.32 -11.11 -22.30
C GLU A 63 35.86 -10.57 -20.97
N GLU A 64 35.10 -9.73 -20.25
CA GLU A 64 35.50 -9.26 -18.93
C GLU A 64 35.47 -10.41 -17.90
N PRO A 65 36.46 -10.49 -16.99
CA PRO A 65 36.44 -11.52 -15.96
C PRO A 65 35.22 -11.33 -15.06
N VAL A 66 34.56 -12.44 -14.73
CA VAL A 66 33.37 -12.42 -13.87
C VAL A 66 33.73 -11.78 -12.52
N PRO A 67 33.00 -10.74 -12.07
CA PRO A 67 33.28 -10.09 -10.81
C PRO A 67 33.27 -11.09 -9.65
N THR A 68 34.30 -11.08 -8.80
CA THR A 68 34.48 -12.03 -7.69
C THR A 68 33.29 -12.11 -6.73
N ARG A 69 32.52 -11.02 -6.58
CA ARG A 69 31.28 -10.99 -5.79
C ARG A 69 30.18 -11.93 -6.34
N LEU A 70 30.14 -12.13 -7.66
CA LEU A 70 29.18 -13.02 -8.33
C LEU A 70 29.68 -14.47 -8.30
N GLU A 71 30.98 -14.70 -8.42
CA GLU A 71 31.59 -16.02 -8.24
C GLU A 71 31.27 -16.59 -6.85
N GLN A 72 31.41 -15.77 -5.81
CA GLN A 72 31.10 -16.19 -4.43
C GLN A 72 29.63 -16.57 -4.24
N LEU A 73 28.69 -15.92 -4.95
CA LEU A 73 27.27 -16.26 -4.87
C LEU A 73 26.95 -17.61 -5.51
N VAL A 74 27.55 -17.91 -6.67
CA VAL A 74 27.33 -19.16 -7.41
C VAL A 74 28.06 -20.34 -6.76
N TRP A 75 29.32 -20.16 -6.35
CA TRP A 75 30.13 -21.24 -5.75
C TRP A 75 29.73 -21.56 -4.31
N ASN A 76 29.23 -20.59 -3.53
CA ASN A 76 28.66 -20.87 -2.21
C ASN A 76 27.28 -21.54 -2.28
N HIS A 77 26.66 -21.60 -3.47
CA HIS A 77 25.41 -22.32 -3.76
C HIS A 77 25.60 -23.46 -4.76
N ALA A 78 26.83 -23.93 -4.99
CA ALA A 78 27.04 -25.14 -5.77
C ALA A 78 26.31 -26.30 -5.06
N PRO A 79 25.35 -26.98 -5.71
CA PRO A 79 24.64 -28.08 -5.07
C PRO A 79 25.66 -29.18 -4.76
N SER A 80 25.85 -29.48 -3.48
CA SER A 80 26.68 -30.60 -3.05
C SER A 80 26.19 -31.87 -3.75
N VAL A 81 27.13 -32.60 -4.36
CA VAL A 81 26.97 -33.88 -5.07
C VAL A 81 25.71 -34.64 -4.63
N ALA A 82 24.77 -34.84 -5.56
CA ALA A 82 23.46 -35.39 -5.26
C ALA A 82 23.52 -36.84 -4.71
N PRO A 83 22.85 -37.15 -3.59
CA PRO A 83 22.76 -38.51 -3.07
C PRO A 83 21.79 -39.41 -3.85
N ARG A 84 22.03 -40.74 -3.76
CA ARG A 84 21.32 -41.82 -4.47
C ARG A 84 19.84 -41.96 -4.08
N GLY A 85 19.00 -42.05 -5.12
CA GLY A 85 17.67 -42.71 -5.17
C GLY A 85 16.74 -42.53 -3.97
N TRP A 86 16.83 -43.40 -2.98
CA TRP A 86 15.92 -43.42 -1.83
C TRP A 86 16.14 -42.24 -0.86
N GLN A 87 17.33 -41.64 -0.84
CA GLN A 87 17.57 -40.43 -0.05
C GLN A 87 16.85 -39.21 -0.64
N ARG A 88 16.52 -39.20 -1.94
CA ARG A 88 15.70 -38.14 -2.56
C ARG A 88 14.23 -38.23 -2.17
N LEU A 89 13.72 -39.45 -1.93
CA LEU A 89 12.34 -39.66 -1.49
C LEU A 89 12.19 -39.29 -0.01
N ALA A 90 13.16 -39.69 0.82
CA ALA A 90 13.22 -39.25 2.22
C ALA A 90 13.46 -37.73 2.34
N ALA A 91 14.34 -37.15 1.51
CA ALA A 91 14.55 -35.71 1.44
C ALA A 91 13.32 -34.97 0.90
N GLY A 92 12.59 -35.54 -0.07
CA GLY A 92 11.34 -34.98 -0.57
C GLY A 92 10.27 -34.90 0.51
N ILE A 93 10.12 -35.96 1.32
CA ILE A 93 9.21 -35.96 2.47
C ILE A 93 9.72 -34.98 3.54
N ALA A 94 11.02 -34.95 3.82
CA ALA A 94 11.58 -34.03 4.80
C ALA A 94 11.43 -32.56 4.37
N VAL A 95 11.67 -32.23 3.09
CA VAL A 95 11.46 -30.89 2.51
C VAL A 95 9.97 -30.56 2.44
N PHE A 96 9.10 -31.53 2.17
CA PHE A 96 7.66 -31.30 2.22
C PHE A 96 7.18 -31.06 3.65
N VAL A 97 7.70 -31.78 4.65
CA VAL A 97 7.35 -31.57 6.07
C VAL A 97 7.98 -30.30 6.61
N LEU A 98 9.24 -30.01 6.30
CA LEU A 98 9.90 -28.74 6.66
C LEU A 98 9.29 -27.57 5.90
N GLY A 99 8.92 -27.74 4.64
CA GLY A 99 8.24 -26.74 3.82
C GLY A 99 6.79 -26.54 4.25
N ALA A 100 6.10 -27.59 4.71
CA ALA A 100 4.77 -27.48 5.31
C ALA A 100 4.85 -26.91 6.72
N ALA A 101 5.90 -27.19 7.51
CA ALA A 101 6.09 -26.60 8.84
C ALA A 101 6.60 -25.16 8.77
N ALA A 102 7.50 -24.84 7.83
CA ALA A 102 7.96 -23.49 7.55
C ALA A 102 6.90 -22.70 6.79
N GLY A 103 6.09 -23.35 5.95
CA GLY A 103 4.94 -22.77 5.27
C GLY A 103 3.78 -22.52 6.23
N ALA A 104 3.48 -23.45 7.13
CA ALA A 104 2.53 -23.24 8.23
C ALA A 104 3.07 -22.22 9.23
N GLY A 105 4.38 -22.22 9.51
CA GLY A 105 5.04 -21.21 10.35
C GLY A 105 5.12 -19.83 9.70
N ALA A 106 5.26 -19.76 8.38
CA ALA A 106 5.21 -18.52 7.61
C ALA A 106 3.77 -18.06 7.42
N MET A 107 2.81 -18.97 7.27
CA MET A 107 1.38 -18.66 7.25
C MET A 107 0.89 -18.23 8.63
N TRP A 108 1.38 -18.84 9.71
CA TRP A 108 1.19 -18.37 11.09
C TRP A 108 1.93 -17.07 11.34
N ARG A 109 3.11 -16.81 10.77
CA ARG A 109 3.78 -15.50 10.84
C ARG A 109 3.19 -14.45 9.90
N LEU A 110 2.41 -14.84 8.91
CA LEU A 110 1.62 -13.93 8.08
C LEU A 110 0.27 -13.68 8.75
N GLN A 111 -0.31 -14.67 9.45
CA GLN A 111 -1.44 -14.48 10.38
C GLN A 111 -1.02 -13.70 11.63
N ASP A 112 0.21 -13.90 12.14
CA ASP A 112 0.81 -13.21 13.28
C ASP A 112 1.54 -11.93 12.86
N GLY A 113 1.91 -11.78 11.60
CA GLY A 113 2.31 -10.52 10.98
C GLY A 113 1.09 -9.65 10.69
N ASN A 114 -0.06 -10.31 10.45
CA ASN A 114 -1.37 -9.71 10.58
C ASN A 114 -1.84 -9.65 12.04
N ALA A 115 -1.22 -10.33 13.01
CA ALA A 115 -1.53 -10.20 14.45
C ALA A 115 -0.64 -9.18 15.17
N GLY A 116 0.53 -8.85 14.61
CA GLY A 116 1.35 -7.69 14.93
C GLY A 116 0.86 -6.43 14.21
N SER A 117 0.04 -6.60 13.17
CA SER A 117 -0.85 -5.56 12.62
C SER A 117 -2.26 -5.60 13.22
N ALA A 118 -2.68 -6.66 13.92
CA ALA A 118 -3.95 -6.73 14.66
C ALA A 118 -3.86 -6.11 16.07
N ALA A 119 -2.74 -5.47 16.38
CA ALA A 119 -2.64 -4.52 17.48
C ALA A 119 -1.80 -3.30 17.08
N ALA A 120 -1.80 -2.92 15.79
CA ALA A 120 -1.83 -1.49 15.50
C ALA A 120 -3.20 -1.05 16.02
N GLY A 121 -3.23 -0.62 17.28
CA GLY A 121 -4.46 -0.16 17.89
C GLY A 121 -5.09 0.94 17.02
N TRP A 122 -6.40 1.15 17.18
CA TRP A 122 -7.13 2.17 16.42
C TRP A 122 -6.49 3.57 16.46
N GLU A 123 -5.65 3.82 17.46
CA GLU A 123 -4.68 4.90 17.56
C GLU A 123 -3.87 5.07 16.26
N GLN A 124 -3.21 3.99 15.80
CA GLN A 124 -2.42 3.99 14.57
C GLN A 124 -3.29 4.27 13.34
N ARG A 125 -4.52 3.74 13.30
CA ARG A 125 -5.45 4.00 12.19
C ARG A 125 -5.87 5.47 12.13
N ALA A 126 -6.13 6.10 13.29
CA ALA A 126 -6.41 7.53 13.37
C ALA A 126 -5.22 8.36 12.86
N MET A 127 -3.99 7.97 13.20
CA MET A 127 -2.77 8.63 12.72
C MET A 127 -2.56 8.47 11.21
N VAL A 128 -2.75 7.27 10.67
CA VAL A 128 -2.66 7.01 9.23
C VAL A 128 -3.72 7.82 8.49
N ALA A 129 -4.96 7.82 8.96
CA ALA A 129 -6.03 8.62 8.38
C ALA A 129 -5.68 10.12 8.38
N HIS A 130 -5.10 10.64 9.47
CA HIS A 130 -4.63 12.03 9.51
C HIS A 130 -3.59 12.29 8.42
N ALA A 131 -2.53 11.48 8.36
CA ALA A 131 -1.42 11.66 7.42
C ALA A 131 -1.85 11.56 5.96
N VAL A 132 -2.83 10.71 5.64
CA VAL A 132 -3.33 10.52 4.28
C VAL A 132 -4.17 11.71 3.81
N TYR A 133 -5.04 12.25 4.66
CA TYR A 133 -6.05 13.22 4.21
C TYR A 133 -5.69 14.68 4.46
N VAL A 134 -4.85 14.98 5.45
CA VAL A 134 -4.45 16.37 5.76
C VAL A 134 -3.77 17.10 4.59
N PRO A 135 -2.89 16.47 3.79
CA PRO A 135 -2.23 17.14 2.67
C PRO A 135 -3.14 17.52 1.49
N GLU A 136 -4.37 16.98 1.41
CA GLU A 136 -5.28 17.22 0.29
C GLU A 136 -5.83 18.66 0.31
N VAL A 137 -5.63 19.42 -0.77
CA VAL A 137 -6.01 20.84 -0.84
C VAL A 137 -7.38 21.05 -1.47
N ARG A 138 -7.72 20.28 -2.51
CA ARG A 138 -8.90 20.55 -3.34
C ARG A 138 -10.17 19.95 -2.76
N HIS A 139 -10.07 18.74 -2.21
CA HIS A 139 -11.20 18.04 -1.58
C HIS A 139 -10.79 17.50 -0.20
N PRO A 140 -10.50 18.39 0.76
CA PRO A 140 -9.97 18.00 2.07
C PRO A 140 -10.95 17.12 2.85
N VAL A 141 -12.24 17.18 2.54
CA VAL A 141 -13.33 16.43 3.19
C VAL A 141 -14.41 16.06 2.17
N GLU A 142 -15.22 15.05 2.52
CA GLU A 142 -16.37 14.64 1.68
C GLU A 142 -17.52 15.63 1.78
N VAL A 143 -17.80 16.12 3.00
CA VAL A 143 -18.80 17.15 3.26
C VAL A 143 -18.09 18.33 3.93
N ALA A 144 -17.93 19.40 3.16
CA ALA A 144 -17.35 20.66 3.62
C ALA A 144 -18.43 21.54 4.27
N VAL A 145 -18.04 22.28 5.31
CA VAL A 145 -18.95 23.21 6.02
C VAL A 145 -18.75 24.68 5.65
N ALA A 146 -17.82 24.97 4.73
CA ALA A 146 -17.61 26.32 4.24
C ALA A 146 -18.86 26.83 3.49
N GLY A 147 -19.46 27.91 4.01
CA GLY A 147 -20.62 28.60 3.44
C GLY A 147 -20.30 30.04 3.04
N LYS A 148 -21.09 30.62 2.13
CA LYS A 148 -20.98 32.05 1.77
C LYS A 148 -21.49 32.96 2.88
N THR A 149 -22.42 32.44 3.68
CA THR A 149 -23.01 33.10 4.83
C THR A 149 -22.87 32.24 6.09
N PRO A 150 -22.93 32.83 7.30
CA PRO A 150 -22.95 32.06 8.55
C PRO A 150 -24.13 31.09 8.66
N GLU A 151 -25.26 31.42 8.03
CA GLU A 151 -26.44 30.55 7.99
C GLU A 151 -26.20 29.31 7.11
N ASP A 152 -25.58 29.50 5.94
CA ASP A 152 -25.18 28.39 5.07
C ASP A 152 -24.20 27.45 5.79
N ALA A 153 -23.20 28.00 6.50
CA ALA A 153 -22.22 27.22 7.23
C ALA A 153 -22.88 26.34 8.30
N ARG A 154 -23.81 26.91 9.09
CA ARG A 154 -24.59 26.16 10.08
C ARG A 154 -25.44 25.06 9.46
N ALA A 155 -26.11 25.34 8.33
CA ALA A 155 -26.89 24.33 7.63
C ALA A 155 -26.01 23.15 7.13
N GLN A 156 -24.79 23.42 6.69
CA GLN A 156 -23.83 22.39 6.29
C GLN A 156 -23.28 21.60 7.49
N GLU A 157 -23.01 22.26 8.62
CA GLU A 157 -22.65 21.59 9.88
C GLU A 157 -23.74 20.63 10.35
N GLU A 158 -25.00 21.08 10.34
CA GLU A 158 -26.16 20.23 10.66
C GLU A 158 -26.33 19.07 9.68
N HIS A 159 -26.04 19.29 8.39
CA HIS A 159 -26.06 18.23 7.39
C HIS A 159 -24.95 17.20 7.66
N LEU A 160 -23.71 17.65 7.88
CA LEU A 160 -22.55 16.81 8.18
C LEU A 160 -22.78 15.94 9.42
N SER A 161 -23.22 16.54 10.53
CA SER A 161 -23.50 15.82 11.78
C SER A 161 -24.57 14.75 11.57
N ARG A 162 -25.70 15.08 10.92
CA ARG A 162 -26.76 14.11 10.64
C ARG A 162 -26.32 12.99 9.71
N TRP A 163 -25.57 13.33 8.66
CA TRP A 163 -25.06 12.35 7.69
C TRP A 163 -24.08 11.37 8.36
N LEU A 164 -23.09 11.86 9.10
CA LEU A 164 -22.15 11.01 9.83
C LEU A 164 -22.86 10.17 10.89
N THR A 165 -23.76 10.77 11.68
CA THR A 165 -24.54 10.05 12.71
C THR A 165 -25.27 8.85 12.12
N LYS A 166 -25.93 9.03 10.97
CA LYS A 166 -26.62 7.94 10.27
C LYS A 166 -25.66 6.86 9.76
N ARG A 167 -24.45 7.24 9.36
CA ARG A 167 -23.47 6.32 8.77
C ARG A 167 -22.71 5.51 9.80
N ILE A 168 -22.39 6.10 10.95
CA ILE A 168 -21.65 5.41 12.01
C ILE A 168 -22.56 4.82 13.10
N ASP A 169 -23.87 5.03 13.00
CA ASP A 169 -24.90 4.56 13.94
C ASP A 169 -24.68 5.05 15.38
N ARG A 170 -24.18 6.28 15.52
CA ARG A 170 -23.83 6.92 16.81
C ARG A 170 -23.94 8.43 16.71
N PRO A 171 -24.34 9.15 17.78
CA PRO A 171 -24.38 10.62 17.76
C PRO A 171 -23.00 11.22 17.45
N VAL A 172 -22.90 11.98 16.37
CA VAL A 172 -21.70 12.74 15.99
C VAL A 172 -21.89 14.21 16.36
N LYS A 173 -21.21 14.62 17.43
CA LYS A 173 -21.08 16.04 17.79
C LYS A 173 -19.97 16.68 16.96
N LEU A 174 -20.21 17.91 16.51
CA LEU A 174 -19.17 18.77 15.95
C LEU A 174 -18.65 19.69 17.05
N PHE A 175 -17.34 19.76 17.22
CA PHE A 175 -16.71 20.51 18.30
C PHE A 175 -16.39 21.93 17.87
N ASP A 176 -16.72 22.91 18.72
CA ASP A 176 -16.31 24.29 18.53
C ASP A 176 -14.88 24.48 19.07
N LEU A 177 -13.93 24.72 18.15
CA LEU A 177 -12.53 24.95 18.47
C LEU A 177 -12.06 26.37 18.12
N ARG A 178 -13.01 27.28 17.86
CA ARG A 178 -12.70 28.66 17.44
C ARG A 178 -11.97 29.44 18.53
N ALA A 179 -12.26 29.15 19.79
CA ALA A 179 -11.55 29.74 20.94
C ALA A 179 -10.05 29.33 20.97
N GLN A 180 -9.71 28.19 20.37
CA GLN A 180 -8.32 27.73 20.20
C GLN A 180 -7.74 28.13 18.83
N GLY A 181 -8.48 28.88 18.01
CA GLY A 181 -8.05 29.34 16.70
C GLY A 181 -8.21 28.31 15.57
N PHE A 182 -9.06 27.28 15.76
CA PHE A 182 -9.32 26.27 14.74
C PHE A 182 -10.79 26.29 14.29
N GLU A 183 -10.98 26.31 12.98
CA GLU A 183 -12.30 26.25 12.33
C GLU A 183 -12.53 24.86 11.74
N LEU A 184 -13.78 24.40 11.77
CA LEU A 184 -14.18 23.16 11.15
C LEU A 184 -14.15 23.31 9.63
N VAL A 185 -13.38 22.45 8.95
CA VAL A 185 -13.36 22.35 7.49
C VAL A 185 -14.52 21.47 7.01
N GLY A 186 -14.78 20.40 7.76
CA GLY A 186 -15.88 19.47 7.53
C GLY A 186 -15.53 18.07 7.99
N GLY A 187 -16.09 17.05 7.34
CA GLY A 187 -15.81 15.66 7.71
C GLY A 187 -15.98 14.65 6.60
N ARG A 188 -15.54 13.43 6.90
CA ARG A 188 -15.56 12.28 5.99
C ARG A 188 -15.84 10.98 6.74
N LEU A 189 -16.31 10.00 5.99
CA LEU A 189 -16.54 8.64 6.46
C LEU A 189 -15.35 7.76 6.08
N LEU A 190 -14.91 6.88 6.97
CA LEU A 190 -13.86 5.91 6.66
C LEU A 190 -14.24 4.51 7.14
N PRO A 191 -13.69 3.45 6.52
CA PRO A 191 -13.77 2.11 7.06
C PRO A 191 -12.86 1.95 8.30
N ASP A 192 -13.30 1.16 9.27
CA ASP A 192 -12.54 0.70 10.43
C ASP A 192 -12.92 -0.76 10.72
N ASP A 193 -12.10 -1.48 11.47
CA ASP A 193 -12.28 -2.90 11.77
C ASP A 193 -13.56 -3.16 12.59
N GLN A 194 -13.96 -2.21 13.43
CA GLN A 194 -15.19 -2.27 14.23
C GLN A 194 -16.41 -1.62 13.57
N GLY A 195 -16.32 -1.34 12.26
CA GLY A 195 -17.38 -0.71 11.48
C GLY A 195 -17.00 0.69 10.98
N PRO A 196 -17.94 1.42 10.36
CA PRO A 196 -17.66 2.76 9.85
C PRO A 196 -17.25 3.74 10.97
N CYS A 197 -16.27 4.58 10.67
CA CYS A 197 -15.80 5.65 11.55
C CYS A 197 -15.88 7.01 10.84
N ALA A 198 -15.80 8.08 11.61
CA ALA A 198 -15.83 9.44 11.10
C ALA A 198 -14.51 10.16 11.36
N GLN A 199 -14.09 11.00 10.43
CA GLN A 199 -13.02 11.96 10.66
C GLN A 199 -13.54 13.36 10.42
N LEU A 200 -13.41 14.21 11.42
CA LEU A 200 -13.64 15.66 11.32
C LEU A 200 -12.28 16.33 11.11
N MET A 201 -12.22 17.29 10.20
CA MET A 201 -11.00 18.03 9.91
C MET A 201 -11.19 19.49 10.33
N TYR A 202 -10.18 20.01 11.02
CA TYR A 202 -10.12 21.39 11.46
C TYR A 202 -8.86 22.05 10.90
N GLN A 203 -8.96 23.34 10.63
CA GLN A 203 -7.86 24.14 10.11
C GLN A 203 -7.67 25.37 10.96
N ARG A 204 -6.41 25.74 11.19
CA ARG A 204 -6.04 26.95 11.92
C ARG A 204 -6.46 28.19 11.12
N SER A 205 -7.17 29.10 11.77
CA SER A 205 -7.63 30.35 11.18
C SER A 205 -6.49 31.36 11.10
N GLY A 206 -6.47 32.17 10.03
CA GLY A 206 -5.58 33.33 9.92
C GLY A 206 -4.14 33.06 9.46
N GLU A 207 -3.79 31.83 9.07
CA GLU A 207 -2.46 31.49 8.53
C GLU A 207 -2.49 31.17 7.03
N SER A 208 -1.43 31.54 6.33
CA SER A 208 -1.25 31.27 4.89
C SER A 208 -0.96 29.80 4.59
N ASN A 209 -0.37 29.07 5.56
CA ASN A 209 -0.18 27.63 5.48
C ASN A 209 -1.24 26.94 6.33
N PRO A 210 -2.11 26.09 5.76
CA PRO A 210 -3.19 25.46 6.52
C PRO A 210 -2.62 24.42 7.49
N GLN A 211 -2.38 24.83 8.73
CA GLN A 211 -2.12 23.88 9.82
C GLN A 211 -3.43 23.18 10.18
N ARG A 212 -3.47 21.85 10.06
CA ARG A 212 -4.69 21.06 10.24
C ARG A 212 -4.56 20.05 11.36
N VAL A 213 -5.68 19.82 12.03
CA VAL A 213 -5.85 18.75 13.01
C VAL A 213 -7.10 17.95 12.65
N THR A 214 -7.13 16.68 13.04
CA THR A 214 -8.27 15.81 12.77
C THR A 214 -8.77 15.15 14.03
N VAL A 215 -10.10 15.07 14.19
CA VAL A 215 -10.76 14.29 15.24
C VAL A 215 -11.34 13.05 14.60
N TYR A 216 -10.86 11.89 15.03
CA TYR A 216 -11.32 10.58 14.61
C TYR A 216 -12.31 10.02 15.63
N LEU A 217 -13.49 9.59 15.17
CA LEU A 217 -14.56 9.05 15.99
C LEU A 217 -14.90 7.63 15.54
N ARG A 218 -14.90 6.69 16.48
CA ARG A 218 -15.20 5.28 16.21
C ARG A 218 -15.95 4.62 17.35
N LYS A 219 -16.52 3.44 17.10
CA LYS A 219 -16.95 2.53 18.16
C LYS A 219 -15.72 1.87 18.79
N PRO A 220 -15.42 2.01 20.09
CA PRO A 220 -14.22 1.47 20.73
C PRO A 220 -14.20 -0.06 20.73
N GLU A 221 -13.01 -0.67 20.78
CA GLU A 221 -12.83 -2.10 20.96
C GLU A 221 -13.16 -2.51 22.39
N GLN A 222 -13.54 -3.79 22.59
CA GLN A 222 -13.71 -4.33 23.93
C GLN A 222 -12.37 -4.23 24.69
N ASN A 223 -12.43 -3.77 25.94
CA ASN A 223 -11.26 -3.51 26.81
C ASN A 223 -10.34 -2.35 26.38
N THR A 224 -10.77 -1.47 25.46
CA THR A 224 -10.04 -0.21 25.22
C THR A 224 -10.02 0.61 26.51
N PRO A 225 -8.85 0.98 27.06
CA PRO A 225 -8.79 1.79 28.27
C PRO A 225 -9.47 3.14 28.05
N ALA A 226 -10.42 3.50 28.92
CA ALA A 226 -11.08 4.81 28.91
C ALA A 226 -10.19 5.92 29.53
N ALA A 227 -8.87 5.79 29.36
CA ALA A 227 -7.92 6.77 29.88
C ALA A 227 -7.72 7.88 28.86
N PHE A 228 -7.59 9.11 29.35
CA PHE A 228 -7.11 10.22 28.54
C PHE A 228 -5.60 10.09 28.38
N ALA A 229 -5.17 9.63 27.21
CA ALA A 229 -3.78 9.26 26.93
C ALA A 229 -3.19 10.15 25.82
N TYR A 230 -1.86 10.24 25.82
CA TYR A 230 -1.08 10.96 24.81
C TYR A 230 -0.03 10.06 24.20
N GLU A 231 0.09 10.13 22.88
CA GLU A 231 1.12 9.43 22.12
C GLU A 231 1.74 10.38 21.09
N ARG A 232 2.99 10.12 20.71
CA ARG A 232 3.69 10.90 19.69
C ARG A 232 4.48 9.97 18.76
N HIS A 233 4.28 10.14 17.46
CA HIS A 233 5.04 9.47 16.41
C HIS A 233 5.64 10.51 15.47
N GLY A 234 6.95 10.73 15.58
CA GLY A 234 7.64 11.80 14.87
C GLY A 234 7.05 13.18 15.21
N ASP A 235 6.59 13.88 14.19
CA ASP A 235 6.01 15.22 14.32
C ASP A 235 4.52 15.22 14.68
N LEU A 236 3.85 14.08 14.56
CA LEU A 236 2.43 13.94 14.91
C LEU A 236 2.26 13.59 16.38
N GLY A 237 1.53 14.44 17.09
CA GLY A 237 1.00 14.13 18.41
C GLY A 237 -0.45 13.64 18.31
N MET A 238 -0.86 12.80 19.25
CA MET A 238 -2.23 12.34 19.38
C MET A 238 -2.67 12.31 20.84
N PHE A 239 -3.86 12.85 21.11
CA PHE A 239 -4.59 12.58 22.34
C PHE A 239 -5.78 11.69 22.04
N TYR A 240 -6.02 10.68 22.87
CA TYR A 240 -7.13 9.77 22.66
C TYR A 240 -7.76 9.33 23.98
N TRP A 241 -9.06 9.05 23.93
CA TRP A 241 -9.85 8.59 25.07
C TRP A 241 -11.12 7.89 24.58
N VAL A 242 -11.79 7.20 25.50
CA VAL A 242 -13.12 6.63 25.26
C VAL A 242 -14.11 7.32 26.19
N GLU A 243 -15.23 7.78 25.64
CA GLU A 243 -16.32 8.36 26.42
C GLU A 243 -17.64 7.68 26.01
N GLY A 244 -18.32 7.10 27.00
CA GLY A 244 -19.49 6.25 26.79
C GLY A 244 -19.22 5.11 25.80
N SER A 245 -19.76 5.24 24.59
CA SER A 245 -19.66 4.21 23.55
C SER A 245 -18.90 4.66 22.30
N THR A 246 -18.11 5.74 22.43
CA THR A 246 -17.36 6.34 21.32
C THR A 246 -15.91 6.56 21.74
N GLY A 247 -14.97 6.11 20.90
CA GLY A 247 -13.55 6.44 21.00
C GLY A 247 -13.25 7.70 20.20
N TYR A 248 -12.46 8.59 20.78
CA TYR A 248 -12.04 9.87 20.20
C TYR A 248 -10.51 9.89 20.11
N ALA A 249 -9.97 10.23 18.94
CA ALA A 249 -8.56 10.53 18.78
C ALA A 249 -8.38 11.87 18.05
N LEU A 250 -7.73 12.82 18.72
CA LEU A 250 -7.29 14.09 18.14
C LEU A 250 -5.84 13.94 17.68
N VAL A 251 -5.58 14.12 16.39
CA VAL A 251 -4.25 14.00 15.78
C VAL A 251 -3.85 15.32 15.13
N GLY A 252 -2.58 15.72 15.31
CA GLY A 252 -2.04 16.92 14.67
C GLY A 252 -0.52 17.08 14.80
N ALA A 253 0.07 17.76 13.82
CA ALA A 253 1.46 18.24 13.88
C ALA A 253 1.56 19.55 14.69
N LEU A 254 1.27 19.46 15.99
CA LEU A 254 1.26 20.59 16.92
C LEU A 254 2.16 20.32 18.14
N PRO A 255 2.69 21.39 18.77
CA PRO A 255 3.22 21.29 20.13
C PRO A 255 2.19 20.65 21.08
N ARG A 256 2.69 19.83 22.02
CA ARG A 256 1.85 19.02 22.91
C ARG A 256 0.85 19.85 23.72
N ASP A 257 1.26 21.02 24.19
CA ASP A 257 0.45 21.98 24.95
C ASP A 257 -0.72 22.53 24.12
N GLN A 258 -0.47 22.90 22.86
CA GLN A 258 -1.54 23.34 21.94
C GLN A 258 -2.51 22.21 21.62
N LEU A 259 -1.99 21.00 21.36
CA LEU A 259 -2.82 19.83 21.08
C LEU A 259 -3.62 19.42 22.32
N LEU A 260 -3.05 19.55 23.52
CA LEU A 260 -3.74 19.29 24.79
C LEU A 260 -4.90 20.27 24.99
N ALA A 261 -4.70 21.56 24.74
CA ALA A 261 -5.76 22.57 24.86
C ALA A 261 -6.96 22.27 23.96
N LEU A 262 -6.70 21.78 22.74
CA LEU A 262 -7.74 21.30 21.82
C LEU A 262 -8.44 20.05 22.37
N ALA A 263 -7.67 19.06 22.82
CA ALA A 263 -8.21 17.80 23.35
C ALA A 263 -9.09 18.04 24.59
N GLU A 264 -8.68 18.91 25.52
CA GLU A 264 -9.46 19.29 26.69
C GLU A 264 -10.76 20.03 26.32
N SER A 265 -10.73 20.89 25.29
CA SER A 265 -11.92 21.56 24.77
C SER A 265 -12.94 20.56 24.24
N ILE A 266 -12.47 19.60 23.43
CA ILE A 266 -13.30 18.51 22.90
C ILE A 266 -13.86 17.67 24.05
N TYR A 267 -13.00 17.23 24.98
CA TYR A 267 -13.38 16.41 26.11
C TYR A 267 -14.52 17.03 26.94
N LYS A 268 -14.43 18.33 27.26
CA LYS A 268 -15.50 19.08 27.95
C LYS A 268 -16.81 19.14 27.15
N GLN A 269 -16.72 19.33 25.84
CA GLN A 269 -17.90 19.38 24.96
C GLN A 269 -18.56 18.00 24.76
N VAL A 270 -17.81 16.91 24.91
CA VAL A 270 -18.39 15.55 24.88
C VAL A 270 -19.25 15.32 26.13
N GLN A 271 -18.79 15.76 27.31
CA GLN A 271 -19.47 15.57 28.60
C GLN A 271 -20.74 16.41 28.79
N ASN A 272 -20.83 17.56 28.14
CA ASN A 272 -22.01 18.43 28.15
C ASN A 272 -23.10 17.98 27.18
#